data_AF-A0A2V5VGZ8-F1
#
_entry.id   AF-A0A2V5VGZ8-F1
#
_cell.length_a   1.000
_cell.length_b   1.000
_cell.length_c   1.000
_cell.angle_alpha   90.00
_cell.angle_beta   90.00
_cell.angle_gamma   90.00
#
_symmetry.space_group_name_H-M   'P 1'
#
loop_
_entity.id
_entity.type
_entity.pdbx_description
1 polymer ?
#
loop_
_entity_poly.entity_id
_entity_poly.type
_entity_poly.pdbx_seq_one_letter_code
_entity_poly.pdbx_strand_id
1 'polypeptide(L)'
;MREFGLRSPYDKVGGLLYFGRMLDKIRSHAKGELPLEYEVNLGKGFGEKCLTFLRVRYEAVIEYVNLGLTEGARLMELLDPLTRRESNASPL
;
A
#
# COMPACT_ATOMS: atom_id res chain seq x y z
N MET A 1 12.89 7.64 18.99
CA MET A 1 12.65 7.56 17.54
C MET A 1 11.91 8.82 17.12
N ARG A 2 12.36 9.54 16.09
CA ARG A 2 11.57 10.64 15.52
C ARG A 2 10.31 10.04 14.89
N GLU A 3 9.14 10.49 15.30
CA GLU A 3 7.89 10.17 14.63
C GLU A 3 7.80 11.02 13.35
N PHE A 4 8.09 10.42 12.20
CA PHE A 4 8.01 11.08 10.90
C PHE A 4 6.58 11.20 10.36
N GLY A 5 5.59 11.42 11.23
CA GLY A 5 4.17 11.44 10.84
C GLY A 5 3.65 10.13 10.26
N LEU A 6 4.39 9.02 10.42
CA LEU A 6 3.99 7.69 9.96
C LEU A 6 3.15 7.01 11.05
N ARG A 7 2.01 6.42 10.67
CA ARG A 7 1.20 5.58 11.58
C ARG A 7 1.99 4.50 12.28
N SER A 8 1.54 4.11 13.47
CA SER A 8 2.13 2.99 14.22
C SER A 8 2.11 1.71 13.36
N PRO A 9 3.14 0.84 13.46
CA PRO A 9 3.08 -0.49 12.86
C PRO A 9 1.86 -1.32 13.30
N TYR A 10 1.30 -1.00 14.48
CA TYR A 10 0.14 -1.67 15.06
C TYR A 10 -1.21 -1.07 14.64
N ASP A 11 -1.20 0.10 13.98
CA ASP A 11 -2.43 0.71 13.47
C ASP A 11 -2.97 -0.14 12.33
N LYS A 12 -4.23 -0.55 12.46
CA LYS A 12 -4.90 -1.39 11.48
C LYS A 12 -5.62 -0.55 10.44
N VAL A 13 -5.49 -0.93 9.18
CA VAL A 13 -6.29 -0.43 8.06
C VAL A 13 -6.92 -1.62 7.36
N GLY A 14 -8.24 -1.66 7.24
CA GLY A 14 -8.95 -2.83 6.69
C GLY A 14 -8.67 -4.13 7.45
N GLY A 15 -8.37 -4.04 8.76
CA GLY A 15 -7.99 -5.20 9.59
C GLY A 15 -6.52 -5.62 9.48
N LEU A 16 -5.74 -5.04 8.57
CA LEU A 16 -4.34 -5.38 8.34
C LEU A 16 -3.39 -4.49 9.14
N LEU A 17 -2.51 -5.12 9.91
CA LEU A 17 -1.39 -4.45 10.57
C LEU A 17 -0.36 -3.99 9.54
N TYR A 18 0.41 -2.96 9.86
CA TYR A 18 1.47 -2.37 9.02
C TYR A 18 1.03 -1.79 7.67
N PHE A 19 -0.15 -2.17 7.17
CA PHE A 19 -0.62 -1.82 5.85
C PHE A 19 -0.74 -0.30 5.66
N GLY A 20 -1.42 0.40 6.58
CA GLY A 20 -1.50 1.86 6.56
C GLY A 20 -0.13 2.53 6.65
N ARG A 21 0.78 1.99 7.49
CA ARG A 21 2.15 2.49 7.61
C ARG A 21 2.94 2.33 6.30
N MET A 22 2.75 1.23 5.57
CA MET A 22 3.36 1.04 4.25
C MET A 22 2.89 2.11 3.27
N LEU A 23 1.59 2.42 3.25
CA LEU A 23 1.04 3.46 2.38
C LEU A 23 1.59 4.85 2.74
N ASP A 24 1.71 5.17 4.03
CA ASP A 24 2.32 6.43 4.48
C ASP A 24 3.76 6.57 4.00
N LYS A 25 4.55 5.49 4.07
CA LYS A 25 5.92 5.49 3.55
C LYS A 25 5.95 5.76 2.04
N ILE A 26 5.06 5.15 1.27
CA ILE A 26 4.98 5.35 -0.19
C ILE A 26 4.60 6.81 -0.51
N ARG A 27 3.62 7.38 0.20
CA ARG A 27 3.23 8.79 0.03
C ARG A 27 4.34 9.75 0.39
N SER A 28 4.99 9.53 1.53
CA SER A 28 6.10 10.36 1.99
C SER A 28 7.27 10.29 1.00
N HIS A 29 7.56 9.11 0.44
CA HIS A 29 8.58 8.94 -0.59
C HIS A 29 8.22 9.70 -1.88
N ALA A 30 6.97 9.63 -2.32
CA ALA A 30 6.50 10.37 -3.50
C ALA A 30 6.64 11.89 -3.35
N LYS A 31 6.64 12.41 -2.12
CA LYS A 31 6.87 13.83 -1.80
C LYS A 31 8.34 14.19 -1.57
N GLY A 32 9.25 13.22 -1.56
CA GLY A 32 10.66 13.44 -1.17
C GLY A 32 10.84 13.73 0.33
N GLU A 33 9.86 13.35 1.15
CA GLU A 33 9.84 13.59 2.61
C GLU A 33 10.24 12.35 3.41
N LEU A 34 10.45 11.20 2.76
CA LEU A 34 10.76 9.96 3.45
C LEU A 34 12.22 9.97 3.92
N PRO A 35 12.50 9.69 5.20
CA PRO A 35 13.88 9.57 5.66
C PRO A 35 14.61 8.43 4.96
N LEU A 36 15.89 8.66 4.61
CA LEU A 36 16.74 7.72 3.86
C LEU A 36 16.79 6.30 4.48
N GLU A 37 16.78 6.20 5.80
CA GLU A 37 16.74 4.92 6.54
C GLU A 37 15.53 4.03 6.16
N TYR A 38 14.43 4.67 5.76
CA TYR A 38 13.21 4.02 5.34
C TYR A 38 13.15 3.73 3.84
N GLU A 39 13.84 4.52 3.02
CA GLU A 39 13.93 4.36 1.56
C GLU A 39 14.64 3.06 1.18
N VAL A 40 15.76 2.75 1.84
CA VAL A 40 16.57 1.53 1.59
C VAL A 40 15.73 0.24 1.72
N ASN A 41 14.72 0.29 2.59
CA ASN A 41 13.83 -0.83 2.92
C ASN A 41 12.40 -0.61 2.42
N LEU A 42 12.16 0.34 1.51
CA LEU A 42 10.84 0.56 0.96
C LEU A 42 10.42 -0.65 0.11
N GLY A 43 9.21 -1.16 0.34
CA GLY A 43 8.71 -2.39 -0.29
C GLY A 43 9.31 -3.70 0.24
N LYS A 44 10.30 -3.67 1.16
CA LYS A 44 10.94 -4.86 1.74
C LYS A 44 10.41 -5.21 3.13
N GLY A 45 10.72 -6.41 3.62
CA GLY A 45 10.44 -6.82 4.99
C GLY A 45 8.95 -6.92 5.28
N PHE A 46 8.42 -6.12 6.22
CA PHE A 46 6.99 -6.14 6.53
C PHE A 46 6.11 -5.66 5.36
N GLY A 47 6.62 -4.74 4.54
CA GLY A 47 5.90 -4.29 3.32
C GLY A 47 5.75 -5.45 2.33
N GLU A 48 6.85 -6.13 2.02
CA GLU A 48 6.87 -7.32 1.16
C GLU A 48 5.93 -8.43 1.65
N LYS A 49 5.92 -8.69 2.97
CA LYS A 49 5.00 -9.68 3.57
C LYS A 49 3.53 -9.27 3.40
N CYS A 50 3.21 -7.99 3.60
CA CYS A 50 1.85 -7.47 3.35
C CYS A 50 1.45 -7.63 1.88
N LEU A 51 2.34 -7.27 0.94
CA LEU A 51 2.10 -7.40 -0.50
C LEU A 51 1.93 -8.86 -0.93
N THR A 52 2.74 -9.76 -0.38
CA THR A 52 2.67 -11.20 -0.63
C THR A 52 1.35 -11.77 -0.13
N PHE A 53 0.93 -11.41 1.09
CA PHE A 53 -0.36 -11.81 1.65
C PHE A 53 -1.53 -11.33 0.78
N LEU A 54 -1.46 -10.08 0.30
CA LEU A 54 -2.46 -9.47 -0.57
C LEU A 54 -2.37 -9.93 -2.04
N ARG A 55 -1.32 -10.68 -2.41
CA ARG A 55 -1.03 -11.09 -3.79
C ARG A 55 -1.02 -9.92 -4.77
N VAL A 56 -0.36 -8.83 -4.38
CA VAL A 56 -0.27 -7.60 -5.16
C VAL A 56 1.18 -7.18 -5.35
N ARG A 57 1.47 -6.68 -6.55
CA ARG A 57 2.78 -6.14 -6.90
C ARG A 57 2.94 -4.74 -6.30
N TYR A 58 4.16 -4.40 -5.89
CA TYR A 58 4.46 -3.12 -5.25
C TYR A 58 4.13 -1.92 -6.17
N GLU A 59 4.38 -2.05 -7.47
CA GLU A 59 4.15 -1.00 -8.47
C GLU A 59 2.67 -0.62 -8.56
N ALA A 60 1.78 -1.61 -8.47
CA ALA A 60 0.33 -1.36 -8.48
C ALA A 60 -0.12 -0.58 -7.24
N VAL A 61 0.55 -0.76 -6.10
CA VAL A 61 0.28 0.03 -4.89
C VAL A 61 0.78 1.46 -5.05
N ILE A 62 1.92 1.69 -5.70
CA ILE A 62 2.41 3.03 -6.00
C ILE A 62 1.43 3.78 -6.90
N GLU A 63 1.01 3.15 -8.00
CA GLU A 63 0.01 3.74 -8.92
C GLU A 63 -1.27 4.14 -8.16
N TYR A 64 -1.79 3.23 -7.33
CA TYR A 64 -2.96 3.50 -6.49
C TYR A 64 -2.77 4.70 -5.56
N VAL A 65 -1.63 4.75 -4.85
CA VAL A 65 -1.32 5.81 -3.90
C VAL A 65 -1.24 7.16 -4.61
N ASN A 66 -0.63 7.19 -5.81
CA ASN A 66 -0.49 8.39 -6.62
C ASN A 66 -1.81 8.87 -7.23
N LEU A 67 -2.79 7.97 -7.43
CA LEU A 67 -4.15 8.32 -7.83
C LEU A 67 -4.97 8.98 -6.71
N GLY A 68 -4.40 9.15 -5.50
CA GLY A 68 -5.05 9.88 -4.40
C GLY A 68 -6.18 9.09 -3.72
N LEU A 69 -6.26 7.79 -3.94
CA LEU A 69 -7.33 6.95 -3.41
C LEU A 69 -7.11 6.68 -1.90
N THR A 70 -8.17 6.85 -1.11
CA THR A 70 -8.14 6.69 0.36
C THR A 70 -8.26 5.22 0.78
N GLU A 71 -7.77 4.90 1.96
CA GLU A 71 -7.16 3.60 2.25
C GLU A 71 -8.13 2.52 2.71
N GLY A 72 -9.28 2.94 3.26
CA GLY A 72 -10.11 2.07 4.09
C GLY A 72 -11.15 1.24 3.36
N ALA A 73 -11.66 1.69 2.20
CA ALA A 73 -12.88 1.10 1.62
C ALA A 73 -12.69 0.51 0.21
N ARG A 74 -11.89 1.13 -0.66
CA ARG A 74 -11.75 0.67 -2.05
C ARG A 74 -10.52 -0.16 -2.36
N LEU A 75 -9.51 -0.12 -1.50
CA LEU A 75 -8.33 -0.92 -1.74
C LEU A 75 -8.65 -2.42 -1.62
N MET A 76 -9.40 -2.82 -0.59
CA MET A 76 -9.83 -4.22 -0.45
C MET A 76 -10.64 -4.69 -1.67
N GLU A 77 -11.42 -3.80 -2.29
CA GLU A 77 -12.20 -4.08 -3.51
C GLU A 77 -11.31 -4.25 -4.75
N LEU A 78 -10.17 -3.56 -4.86
CA LEU A 78 -9.16 -3.73 -5.93
C LEU A 78 -8.17 -4.88 -5.67
N LEU A 79 -8.04 -5.26 -4.40
CA LEU A 79 -7.20 -6.37 -3.92
C LEU A 79 -7.94 -7.72 -3.99
N ASP A 80 -9.28 -7.72 -4.06
CA ASP A 80 -10.05 -8.93 -4.29
C ASP A 80 -9.77 -9.48 -5.71
N PRO A 81 -9.25 -10.72 -5.84
CA PRO A 81 -9.05 -11.36 -7.12
C PRO A 81 -10.34 -11.51 -7.96
N LEU A 82 -11.51 -11.49 -7.32
CA LEU A 82 -12.81 -11.67 -7.97
C LEU A 82 -13.23 -10.45 -8.80
N THR A 83 -12.94 -9.24 -8.36
CA THR A 83 -13.20 -7.99 -9.10
C THR A 83 -12.29 -7.82 -10.32
N ARG A 84 -11.09 -8.41 -10.32
CA ARG A 84 -10.18 -8.43 -11.48
C ARG A 84 -10.66 -9.31 -12.64
N ARG A 85 -11.61 -10.23 -12.42
CA ARG A 85 -12.18 -11.05 -13.49
C ARG A 85 -13.18 -10.30 -14.35
N GLU A 86 -13.86 -9.29 -13.82
CA GLU A 86 -14.92 -8.59 -14.56
C GLU A 86 -14.40 -7.43 -15.42
N SER A 87 -13.24 -6.85 -15.11
CA SER A 87 -12.68 -5.73 -15.87
C SER A 87 -11.89 -6.12 -17.12
N ASN A 88 -11.68 -7.43 -17.37
CA ASN A 88 -10.99 -7.95 -18.56
C ASN A 88 -11.93 -8.73 -19.51
N ALA A 89 -13.24 -8.72 -19.26
CA ALA A 89 -14.20 -9.14 -20.27
C ALA A 89 -14.30 -8.02 -21.32
N SER A 90 -13.54 -8.14 -22.41
CA SER A 90 -13.84 -7.41 -23.64
C SER A 90 -15.31 -7.64 -24.00
N PRO A 91 -16.09 -6.60 -24.31
CA PRO A 91 -17.42 -6.80 -24.84
C PRO A 91 -17.27 -7.50 -26.20
N LEU A 92 -17.91 -8.66 -26.32
CA LEU A 92 -18.15 -9.31 -27.61
C LEU A 92 -19.09 -8.46 -28.47
#